data_AF-A0A9D7F6V5-F1
#
_entry.id   AF-A0A9D7F6V5-F1
#
_cell.length_a   1.000
_cell.length_b   1.000
_cell.length_c   1.000
_cell.angle_alpha   90.00
_cell.angle_beta   90.00
_cell.angle_gamma   90.00
#
_symmetry.space_group_name_H-M   'P 1'
#
loop_
_entity.id
_entity.type
_entity.pdbx_description
1 polymer ?
#
loop_
_entity_poly.entity_id
_entity_poly.type
_entity_poly.pdbx_seq_one_letter_code
_entity_poly.pdbx_strand_id
1 'polypeptide(L)'
;MKKIFTLSAVLLFATVLLSSCYRDNSIGNGNNENYWLSKEQGEVVYSDSYCNYYVVETYYGYNVVRSYAGYKPSEGTIVYGNFSSRGTRDMYNYSSGYVFTGTVTDYWLTYNEAQDALDYYCPIYGKGDAAKRVFKESTIKKK
;
A
#
# COMPACT_ATOMS: atom_id res chain seq x y z
N MET A 1 40.26 4.16 -45.29
CA MET A 1 39.30 5.21 -44.85
C MET A 1 37.88 4.70 -44.59
N LYS A 2 37.36 3.66 -45.29
CA LYS A 2 35.98 3.17 -45.09
C LYS A 2 35.65 2.59 -43.70
N LYS A 3 36.65 2.04 -42.98
CA LYS A 3 36.44 1.41 -41.65
C LYS A 3 36.19 2.40 -40.51
N ILE A 4 36.60 3.67 -40.67
CA ILE A 4 36.42 4.70 -39.65
C ILE A 4 34.96 5.19 -39.68
N PHE A 5 34.40 5.38 -40.87
CA PHE A 5 33.01 5.79 -41.05
C PHE A 5 31.99 4.79 -40.51
N THR A 6 32.25 3.49 -40.64
CA THR A 6 31.38 2.45 -40.08
C THR A 6 31.43 2.40 -38.55
N LEU A 7 32.60 2.66 -37.94
CA LEU A 7 32.73 2.67 -36.48
C LEU A 7 31.96 3.85 -35.85
N SER A 8 32.06 5.03 -36.48
CA SER A 8 31.35 6.24 -36.02
C SER A 8 29.83 6.08 -36.11
N ALA A 9 29.32 5.43 -37.16
CA ALA A 9 27.89 5.18 -37.32
C ALA A 9 27.34 4.23 -36.24
N VAL A 10 28.09 3.18 -35.89
CA VAL A 10 27.70 2.23 -34.83
C VAL A 10 27.68 2.90 -33.46
N LEU A 11 28.68 3.74 -33.18
CA LEU A 11 28.76 4.49 -31.92
C LEU A 11 27.59 5.46 -31.75
N LEU A 12 27.23 6.21 -32.81
CA LEU A 12 26.07 7.09 -32.79
C LEU A 12 24.77 6.32 -32.57
N PHE A 13 24.59 5.19 -33.25
CA PHE A 13 23.41 4.35 -33.07
C PHE A 13 23.29 3.81 -31.63
N ALA A 14 24.41 3.37 -31.04
CA ALA A 14 24.45 2.92 -29.66
C ALA A 14 24.10 4.05 -28.67
N THR A 15 24.59 5.27 -28.88
CA THR A 15 24.24 6.41 -28.02
C THR A 15 22.76 6.77 -28.07
N VAL A 16 22.13 6.70 -29.25
CA VAL A 16 20.70 6.96 -29.40
C VAL A 16 19.89 5.88 -28.67
N LEU A 17 20.24 4.60 -28.85
CA LEU A 17 19.55 3.49 -28.18
C LEU A 17 19.69 3.57 -26.66
N LEU A 18 20.88 3.89 -26.14
CA LEU A 18 21.13 4.01 -24.70
C LEU A 18 20.51 5.28 -24.09
N SER A 19 20.29 6.33 -24.89
CA SER A 19 19.58 7.55 -24.45
C SER A 19 18.06 7.42 -24.45
N SER A 20 17.51 6.34 -25.04
CA SER A 20 16.05 6.13 -25.13
C SER A 20 15.44 5.58 -23.85
N CYS A 21 16.26 5.10 -22.91
CA CYS A 21 15.82 4.79 -21.55
C CYS A 21 15.65 6.09 -20.74
N TYR A 22 14.56 6.80 -20.97
CA TYR A 22 14.11 7.82 -20.02
C TYR A 22 13.18 7.17 -18.99
N ARG A 23 13.27 7.60 -17.72
CA ARG A 23 12.30 7.20 -16.71
C ARG A 23 10.98 7.88 -17.07
N ASP A 24 10.00 7.09 -17.48
CA ASP A 24 8.66 7.59 -17.72
C ASP A 24 8.06 8.05 -16.38
N ASN A 25 7.86 9.37 -16.24
CA ASN A 25 7.16 9.97 -15.10
C ASN A 25 5.70 10.31 -15.45
N SER A 26 5.14 9.74 -16.53
CA SER A 26 3.80 10.07 -17.04
C SER A 26 2.65 9.31 -16.37
N ILE A 27 2.92 8.39 -15.43
CA ILE A 27 1.85 7.79 -14.62
C ILE A 27 1.42 8.82 -13.57
N GLY A 28 0.23 9.39 -13.81
CA GLY A 28 -0.36 10.51 -13.09
C GLY A 28 -0.49 10.33 -11.58
N ASN A 29 0.53 10.77 -10.86
CA ASN A 29 0.49 11.58 -9.65
C ASN A 29 1.95 11.80 -9.24
N GLY A 30 2.34 12.98 -8.77
CA GLY A 30 3.72 13.38 -8.46
C GLY A 30 4.40 12.62 -7.30
N ASN A 31 4.15 11.31 -7.18
CA ASN A 31 4.52 10.45 -6.08
C ASN A 31 5.62 9.52 -6.58
N ASN A 32 6.85 9.79 -6.15
CA ASN A 32 7.98 8.91 -6.41
C ASN A 32 7.69 7.51 -5.86
N GLU A 33 7.31 6.55 -6.71
CA GLU A 33 6.94 5.20 -6.26
C GLU A 33 8.06 4.54 -5.46
N ASN A 34 9.32 4.77 -5.84
CA ASN A 34 10.49 4.29 -5.10
C ASN A 34 10.53 4.80 -3.65
N TYR A 35 10.01 6.00 -3.39
CA TYR A 35 9.88 6.50 -2.03
C TYR A 35 8.88 5.66 -1.23
N TRP A 36 7.74 5.29 -1.81
CA TRP A 36 6.72 4.48 -1.14
C TRP A 36 7.16 3.04 -0.95
N LEU A 37 7.81 2.44 -1.95
CA LEU A 37 8.35 1.08 -1.85
C LEU A 37 9.46 0.95 -0.80
N SER A 38 10.07 2.07 -0.37
CA SER A 38 10.99 2.10 0.77
C SER A 38 10.31 2.12 2.14
N LYS A 39 8.98 2.25 2.19
CA LYS A 39 8.20 2.30 3.42
C LYS A 39 7.76 0.91 3.88
N GLU A 40 7.14 0.85 5.06
CA GLU A 40 6.58 -0.38 5.62
C GLU A 40 5.50 -0.92 4.68
N GLN A 41 5.63 -2.18 4.27
CA GLN A 41 4.65 -2.89 3.47
C GLN A 41 3.58 -3.49 4.39
N GLY A 42 2.32 -3.41 3.97
CA GLY A 42 1.20 -4.11 4.59
C GLY A 42 0.20 -4.62 3.57
N GLU A 43 -0.64 -5.56 3.99
CA GLU A 43 -1.79 -6.05 3.22
C GLU A 43 -3.07 -5.75 3.99
N VAL A 44 -4.07 -5.27 3.28
CA VAL A 44 -5.40 -5.04 3.86
C VAL A 44 -6.07 -6.40 4.05
N VAL A 45 -6.18 -6.84 5.30
CA VAL A 45 -6.74 -8.16 5.67
C VAL A 45 -8.21 -8.10 6.06
N TYR A 46 -8.75 -6.90 6.30
CA TYR A 46 -10.18 -6.70 6.53
C TYR A 46 -10.62 -5.32 6.07
N SER A 47 -11.72 -5.24 5.32
CA SER A 47 -12.34 -3.99 4.89
C SER A 47 -13.81 -4.20 4.54
N ASP A 48 -14.72 -3.55 5.30
CA ASP A 48 -16.17 -3.73 5.15
C ASP A 48 -16.86 -2.42 4.77
N SER A 49 -17.78 -2.42 3.80
CA SER A 49 -18.42 -1.21 3.26
C SER A 49 -19.15 -0.33 4.28
N TYR A 50 -19.54 -0.87 5.44
CA TYR A 50 -20.30 -0.16 6.47
C TYR A 50 -19.44 0.50 7.54
N CYS A 51 -18.13 0.18 7.59
CA CYS A 51 -17.21 0.83 8.52
C CYS A 51 -16.12 1.65 7.82
N ASN A 52 -15.79 2.81 8.37
CA ASN A 52 -14.68 3.65 7.92
C ASN A 52 -13.32 3.20 8.46
N TYR A 53 -13.25 2.02 9.08
CA TYR A 53 -12.00 1.41 9.53
C TYR A 53 -11.74 0.14 8.73
N TYR A 54 -10.47 -0.14 8.52
CA TYR A 54 -9.96 -1.34 7.88
C TYR A 54 -8.70 -1.80 8.62
N VAL A 55 -8.33 -3.06 8.43
CA VAL A 55 -7.17 -3.67 9.08
C VAL A 55 -6.08 -3.93 8.05
N VAL A 56 -4.88 -3.50 8.39
CA VAL A 56 -3.67 -3.78 7.63
C VAL A 56 -2.77 -4.70 8.46
N GLU A 57 -2.47 -5.88 7.94
CA GLU A 57 -1.43 -6.74 8.50
C GLU A 57 -0.07 -6.32 7.94
N THR A 58 0.87 -6.07 8.84
CA THR A 58 2.28 -5.83 8.51
C THR A 58 3.14 -6.89 9.20
N TYR A 59 4.45 -6.81 9.01
CA TYR A 59 5.40 -7.71 9.66
C TYR A 59 5.27 -7.71 11.19
N TYR A 60 4.92 -6.58 11.80
CA TYR A 60 4.84 -6.42 13.24
C TYR A 60 3.49 -6.78 13.86
N GLY A 61 2.49 -7.13 13.04
CA GLY A 61 1.14 -7.49 13.50
C GLY A 61 0.05 -6.73 12.74
N TYR A 62 -1.08 -6.56 13.40
CA TYR A 62 -2.27 -5.92 12.83
C TYR A 62 -2.33 -4.45 13.19
N ASN A 63 -2.81 -3.64 12.25
CA ASN A 63 -2.95 -2.20 12.41
C ASN A 63 -4.37 -1.81 12.02
N VAL A 64 -5.01 -0.99 12.84
CA VAL A 64 -6.35 -0.48 12.58
C VAL A 64 -6.23 0.93 12.02
N VAL A 65 -6.80 1.14 10.83
CA VAL A 65 -6.66 2.38 10.10
C VAL A 65 -8.03 2.93 9.77
N ARG A 66 -8.25 4.19 10.12
CA ARG A 66 -9.42 4.96 9.70
C ARG A 66 -9.20 5.55 8.31
N SER A 67 -10.06 5.24 7.36
CA SER A 67 -10.09 5.88 6.04
C SER A 67 -10.67 7.29 6.10
N TYR A 68 -10.15 8.19 5.26
CA TYR A 68 -10.68 9.54 5.04
C TYR A 68 -11.05 9.75 3.57
N ALA A 69 -11.85 10.78 3.28
CA ALA A 69 -12.07 11.32 1.94
C ALA A 69 -12.59 10.33 0.86
N GLY A 70 -13.41 9.35 1.28
CA GLY A 70 -14.15 8.48 0.35
C GLY A 70 -13.34 7.36 -0.30
N TYR A 71 -12.06 7.23 0.05
CA TYR A 71 -11.22 6.13 -0.41
C TYR A 71 -10.85 5.19 0.74
N LYS A 72 -11.17 3.91 0.56
CA LYS A 72 -10.79 2.85 1.48
C LYS A 72 -10.32 1.64 0.67
N PRO A 73 -9.10 1.16 0.88
CA PRO A 73 -8.60 -0.04 0.22
C PRO A 73 -9.51 -1.25 0.43
N SER A 74 -9.66 -2.08 -0.60
CA SER A 74 -10.33 -3.37 -0.50
C SER A 74 -9.40 -4.42 0.12
N GLU A 75 -9.99 -5.49 0.64
CA GLU A 75 -9.24 -6.65 1.13
C GLU A 75 -8.30 -7.23 0.05
N GLY A 76 -7.11 -7.67 0.47
CA GLY A 76 -6.03 -8.14 -0.40
C GLY A 76 -5.18 -7.05 -1.05
N THR A 77 -5.51 -5.79 -0.84
CA THR A 77 -4.70 -4.68 -1.38
C THR A 77 -3.36 -4.59 -0.65
N ILE A 78 -2.27 -4.47 -1.42
CA ILE A 78 -0.96 -4.15 -0.87
C ILE A 78 -0.82 -2.63 -0.73
N VAL A 79 -0.46 -2.20 0.47
CA VAL A 79 -0.28 -0.80 0.83
C VAL A 79 1.11 -0.56 1.41
N TYR A 80 1.66 0.63 1.16
CA TYR A 80 2.93 1.07 1.70
C TYR A 80 2.76 2.35 2.51
N GLY A 81 3.37 2.44 3.68
CA GLY A 81 3.23 3.60 4.55
C GLY A 81 4.04 3.49 5.84
N ASN A 82 3.73 4.34 6.81
CA ASN A 82 4.17 4.13 8.19
C ASN A 82 2.96 3.57 8.94
N PHE A 83 2.97 2.30 9.32
CA PHE A 83 1.91 1.71 10.14
C PHE A 83 2.31 1.59 11.61
N SER A 84 3.62 1.63 11.89
CA SER A 84 4.22 1.48 13.22
C SER A 84 4.13 2.71 14.15
N SER A 85 3.12 3.57 13.98
CA SER A 85 2.90 4.74 14.86
C SER A 85 1.48 5.26 14.75
N ARG A 86 0.96 5.98 15.75
CA ARG A 86 -0.38 6.62 15.68
C ARG A 86 -0.37 7.94 14.91
N GLY A 87 -1.46 8.23 14.21
CA GLY A 87 -1.70 9.53 13.56
C GLY A 87 -2.10 9.48 12.08
N THR A 88 -2.51 10.64 11.58
CA THR A 88 -2.94 10.85 10.18
C THR A 88 -1.74 11.01 9.27
N ARG A 89 -1.74 10.31 8.15
CA ARG A 89 -0.66 10.33 7.16
C ARG A 89 -1.12 9.79 5.82
N ASP A 90 -0.28 10.00 4.84
CA ASP A 90 -0.46 9.44 3.51
C ASP A 90 0.11 8.04 3.41
N MET A 91 -0.57 7.23 2.61
CA MET A 91 -0.31 5.82 2.34
C MET A 91 -0.44 5.60 0.84
N TYR A 92 0.30 4.64 0.32
CA TYR A 92 0.31 4.32 -1.09
C TYR A 92 -0.36 2.97 -1.33
N ASN A 93 -1.41 2.94 -2.15
CA ASN A 93 -1.98 1.71 -2.66
C ASN A 93 -1.17 1.27 -3.88
N TYR A 94 -0.44 0.16 -3.73
CA TYR A 94 0.39 -0.40 -4.79
C TYR A 94 -0.46 -0.98 -5.93
N SER A 95 -1.57 -1.64 -5.61
CA SER A 95 -2.46 -2.24 -6.60
C SER A 95 -3.11 -1.21 -7.53
N SER A 96 -3.41 -0.01 -7.03
CA SER A 96 -4.06 1.05 -7.82
C SER A 96 -3.14 2.21 -8.21
N GLY A 97 -1.92 2.28 -7.67
CA GLY A 97 -0.97 3.37 -7.95
C GLY A 97 -1.34 4.73 -7.34
N TYR A 98 -2.25 4.78 -6.37
CA TYR A 98 -2.74 6.05 -5.79
C TYR A 98 -2.26 6.25 -4.35
N VAL A 99 -1.95 7.50 -4.02
CA VAL A 99 -1.71 7.93 -2.62
C VAL A 99 -3.01 8.41 -2.02
N PHE A 100 -3.26 8.02 -0.78
CA PHE A 100 -4.46 8.35 -0.04
C PHE A 100 -4.14 8.59 1.43
N THR A 101 -4.96 9.36 2.12
CA THR A 101 -4.76 9.71 3.52
C THR A 101 -5.58 8.80 4.44
N GLY A 102 -4.96 8.31 5.51
CA GLY A 102 -5.61 7.55 6.57
C GLY A 102 -5.04 7.88 7.94
N THR A 103 -5.76 7.54 9.00
CA THR A 103 -5.27 7.66 10.38
C THR A 103 -5.05 6.28 10.97
N VAL A 104 -3.80 5.96 11.28
CA VAL A 104 -3.49 4.77 12.07
C VAL A 104 -3.91 5.06 13.50
N THR A 105 -4.94 4.35 13.98
CA THR A 105 -5.44 4.50 15.34
C THR A 105 -4.74 3.56 16.29
N ASP A 106 -4.46 2.34 15.85
CA ASP A 106 -3.78 1.31 16.62
C ASP A 106 -2.86 0.49 15.71
N TYR A 107 -1.77 0.01 16.29
CA TYR A 107 -0.68 -0.62 15.55
C TYR A 107 -0.03 -1.71 16.40
N TRP A 108 0.65 -2.65 15.72
CA TRP A 108 1.32 -3.80 16.34
C TRP A 108 0.40 -4.65 17.24
N LEU A 109 -0.87 -4.72 16.86
CA LEU A 109 -1.85 -5.52 17.57
C LEU A 109 -1.68 -7.00 17.24
N THR A 110 -2.05 -7.85 18.18
CA THR A 110 -2.37 -9.25 17.92
C THR A 110 -3.71 -9.37 17.18
N TYR A 111 -4.00 -10.57 16.65
CA TYR A 111 -5.26 -10.84 15.96
C TYR A 111 -6.49 -10.53 16.84
N ASN A 112 -6.44 -10.90 18.11
CA ASN A 112 -7.55 -10.69 19.04
C ASN A 112 -7.72 -9.21 19.39
N GLU A 113 -6.62 -8.49 19.67
CA GLU A 113 -6.69 -7.05 19.95
C GLU A 113 -7.21 -6.25 18.76
N ALA A 114 -6.87 -6.66 17.52
CA ALA A 114 -7.41 -6.02 16.33
C ALA A 114 -8.90 -6.29 16.13
N GLN A 115 -9.39 -7.48 16.48
CA GLN A 115 -10.84 -7.75 16.53
C GLN A 115 -11.53 -6.86 17.56
N ASP A 116 -11.00 -6.80 18.78
CA ASP A 116 -11.56 -5.98 19.86
C ASP A 116 -11.59 -4.50 19.49
N ALA A 117 -10.52 -4.00 18.87
CA ALA A 117 -10.44 -2.63 18.36
C ALA A 117 -11.49 -2.36 17.28
N LEU A 118 -11.69 -3.28 16.33
CA LEU A 118 -12.77 -3.14 15.34
C LEU A 118 -14.16 -3.19 15.98
N ASP A 119 -14.37 -4.00 17.01
CA ASP A 119 -15.66 -4.06 17.70
C ASP A 119 -15.96 -2.73 18.41
N TYR A 120 -14.92 -2.07 18.95
CA TYR A 120 -15.01 -0.74 19.52
C TYR A 120 -15.26 0.36 18.46
N TYR A 121 -14.49 0.40 17.38
CA TYR A 121 -14.58 1.46 16.36
C TYR A 121 -15.71 1.27 15.35
N CYS A 122 -16.09 0.03 15.10
CA CYS A 122 -17.12 -0.38 14.16
C CYS A 122 -18.16 -1.24 14.90
N PRO A 123 -18.92 -0.71 15.88
CA PRO A 123 -19.94 -1.50 16.55
C PRO A 123 -20.99 -1.97 15.54
N ILE A 124 -21.22 -3.28 15.46
CA ILE A 124 -22.24 -3.84 14.57
C ILE A 124 -23.60 -3.72 15.27
N TYR A 125 -24.24 -2.55 15.16
CA TYR A 125 -25.61 -2.39 15.66
C TYR A 125 -26.55 -3.33 14.88
N GLY A 126 -27.11 -4.34 15.57
CA GLY A 126 -28.15 -5.22 15.02
C GLY A 126 -27.69 -6.58 14.46
N LYS A 127 -26.39 -6.93 14.52
CA LYS A 127 -25.94 -8.33 14.37
C LYS A 127 -25.47 -8.81 15.74
N GLY A 128 -26.39 -9.32 16.56
CA GLY A 128 -26.07 -9.76 17.93
C GLY A 128 -24.87 -10.70 17.97
N ASP A 129 -23.99 -10.52 18.96
CA ASP A 129 -22.89 -11.35 19.53
C ASP A 129 -22.20 -12.49 18.72
N ALA A 130 -22.44 -12.65 17.43
CA ALA A 130 -22.18 -13.89 16.69
C ALA A 130 -21.46 -13.70 15.35
N ALA A 131 -21.29 -12.48 14.85
CA ALA A 131 -20.51 -12.24 13.63
C ALA A 131 -19.08 -11.84 13.99
N LYS A 132 -18.28 -12.78 14.51
CA LYS A 132 -16.83 -12.58 14.61
C LYS A 132 -16.28 -12.30 13.21
N ARG A 133 -15.60 -11.17 13.05
CA ARG A 133 -14.95 -10.80 11.80
C ARG A 133 -13.78 -11.74 11.58
N VAL A 134 -13.73 -12.38 10.43
CA VAL A 134 -12.60 -13.22 10.03
C VAL A 134 -11.72 -12.38 9.12
N PHE A 135 -10.48 -12.15 9.52
CA PHE A 135 -9.53 -11.48 8.65
C PHE A 135 -9.05 -12.45 7.58
N LYS A 136 -8.89 -11.94 6.36
CA LYS A 136 -8.24 -12.67 5.28
C LYS A 136 -6.81 -13.01 5.68
N GLU A 137 -6.37 -14.23 5.39
CA GLU A 137 -4.97 -14.61 5.57
C GLU A 137 -4.07 -13.76 4.66
N SER A 138 -3.08 -13.10 5.25
CA SER A 138 -2.13 -12.29 4.48
C SER A 138 -1.20 -13.17 3.65
N THR A 139 -0.98 -12.72 2.42
CA THR A 139 0.01 -13.24 1.47
C THR A 139 1.43 -12.75 1.79
N ILE A 140 1.59 -11.75 2.65
CA ILE A 140 2.89 -11.24 3.10
C ILE A 140 3.50 -12.28 4.03
N LYS A 141 4.52 -12.99 3.54
CA LYS A 141 5.26 -13.96 4.36
C LYS A 141 5.95 -13.25 5.53
N LYS A 142 5.63 -13.65 6.75
CA LYS A 142 6.44 -13.38 7.94
C LYS A 142 7.76 -14.14 7.74
N LYS A 143 8.84 -13.42 7.39
CA LYS A 143 10.17 -14.02 7.25
C LYS A 143 10.82 -14.20 8.60
#